data_AF-A0A0M3DFX2-F1
#
_entry.id   AF-A0A0M3DFX2-F1
#
_cell.length_a   1.000
_cell.length_b   1.000
_cell.length_c   1.000
_cell.angle_alpha   90.00
_cell.angle_beta   90.00
_cell.angle_gamma   90.00
#
_symmetry.space_group_name_H-M   'P 1'
#
loop_
_entity.id
_entity.type
_entity.pdbx_description
1 polymer ?
#
loop_
_entity_poly.entity_id
_entity_poly.type
_entity_poly.pdbx_seq_one_letter_code
_entity_poly.pdbx_strand_id
1 'polypeptide(L)' 'MESYYNLLGLHTEEVESFFKKENKQYTITTINGYKDQDALIIPRVIKISKVGNSIEIIQTYFADSLK' A
#
# COMPACT_ATOMS: atom_id res chain seq x y z
N MET A 1 5.26 17.75 -8.70
CA MET A 1 5.29 16.53 -7.89
C MET A 1 4.02 15.77 -8.22
N GLU A 2 4.12 14.56 -8.80
CA GLU A 2 2.94 13.69 -8.87
C GLU A 2 2.58 13.29 -7.43
N SER A 3 1.39 13.65 -6.97
CA SER A 3 0.92 13.24 -5.65
C SER A 3 -0.02 12.06 -5.78
N TYR A 4 0.35 10.94 -5.16
CA TYR A 4 -0.46 9.72 -5.16
C TYR A 4 -1.48 9.68 -4.01
N TYR A 5 -1.94 10.85 -3.53
CA TYR A 5 -2.85 10.94 -2.38
C TYR A 5 -4.14 10.16 -2.58
N ASN A 6 -4.64 10.10 -3.82
CA ASN A 6 -5.86 9.36 -4.18
C ASN A 6 -5.70 7.82 -4.06
N LEU A 7 -4.46 7.32 -3.96
CA LEU A 7 -4.17 5.89 -3.83
C LEU A 7 -3.93 5.48 -2.37
N LEU A 8 -3.86 6.43 -1.45
CA LEU A 8 -3.68 6.14 -0.03
C LEU A 8 -4.99 5.60 0.57
N GLY A 9 -4.86 4.63 1.46
CA GLY A 9 -5.99 3.96 2.12
C GLY A 9 -6.66 2.88 1.27
N LEU A 10 -6.39 2.79 -0.03
CA LEU A 10 -6.87 1.73 -0.90
C LEU A 10 -6.23 0.38 -0.56
N HIS A 11 -6.86 -0.70 -1.01
CA HIS A 11 -6.23 -2.02 -0.92
C HIS A 11 -4.96 -2.05 -1.78
N THR A 12 -3.93 -2.71 -1.27
CA THR A 12 -2.65 -2.77 -1.96
C THR A 12 -2.76 -3.34 -3.37
N GLU A 13 -3.64 -4.33 -3.58
CA GLU A 13 -3.91 -4.91 -4.89
C GLU A 13 -4.45 -3.89 -5.91
N GLU A 14 -5.30 -2.96 -5.48
CA GLU A 14 -5.83 -1.89 -6.33
C GLU A 14 -4.71 -0.93 -6.76
N VAL A 15 -3.83 -0.58 -5.82
CA VAL A 15 -2.69 0.31 -6.07
C VAL A 15 -1.64 -0.36 -6.96
N GLU A 16 -1.38 -1.65 -6.77
CA GLU A 16 -0.52 -2.43 -7.67
C GLU A 16 -1.06 -2.43 -9.10
N SER A 17 -2.35 -2.67 -9.25
CA SER A 17 -3.01 -2.71 -10.56
C SER A 17 -2.88 -1.37 -11.29
N PHE A 18 -2.97 -0.26 -10.55
CA PHE A 18 -2.71 1.08 -11.08
C PHE A 18 -1.28 1.22 -11.63
N PHE A 19 -0.25 0.91 -10.83
CA PHE A 19 1.14 1.08 -11.26
C PHE A 19 1.58 0.09 -12.35
N LYS A 20 1.05 -1.14 -12.33
CA LYS A 20 1.20 -2.11 -13.42
C LYS A 20 0.65 -1.55 -14.74
N LYS A 21 -0.54 -0.94 -14.71
CA LYS A 21 -1.15 -0.32 -15.90
C LYS A 21 -0.36 0.88 -16.42
N GLU A 22 0.25 1.66 -15.52
CA GLU A 22 1.14 2.76 -15.90
C GLU A 22 2.54 2.30 -16.34
N ASN A 23 2.82 0.99 -16.33
CA ASN A 23 4.12 0.40 -16.64
C ASN A 23 5.27 0.99 -15.80
N LYS A 24 4.96 1.35 -14.54
CA LYS A 24 5.92 1.90 -13.58
C LYS A 24 6.50 0.76 -12.74
N GLN A 25 7.82 0.79 -12.52
CA GLN A 25 8.46 -0.09 -11.55
C GLN A 25 8.05 0.32 -10.14
N TYR A 26 7.75 -0.66 -9.30
CA TYR A 26 7.40 -0.42 -7.91
C TYR A 26 7.90 -1.54 -7.00
N THR A 27 8.00 -1.21 -5.72
CA THR A 27 8.31 -2.13 -4.63
C THR A 27 7.27 -1.94 -3.52
N ILE A 28 6.93 -3.03 -2.84
CA ILE A 28 6.02 -3.01 -1.70
C ILE A 28 6.80 -3.38 -0.46
N THR A 29 6.74 -2.49 0.53
CA THR A 29 7.24 -2.75 1.88
C THR A 29 6.06 -2.81 2.83
N THR A 30 5.97 -3.90 3.58
CA THR A 30 4.96 -4.06 4.63
C THR A 30 5.56 -3.63 5.96
N ILE A 31 4.88 -2.73 6.65
CA ILE A 31 5.14 -2.48 8.08
C ILE A 31 4.04 -3.13 8.90
N ASN A 32 4.42 -3.78 10.00
CA ASN A 32 3.50 -4.49 10.88
C ASN A 32 3.61 -3.95 12.30
N GLY A 33 2.46 -3.66 12.91
CA GLY A 33 2.39 -3.48 14.36
C GLY A 33 2.54 -4.82 15.09
N TYR A 34 2.90 -4.77 16.38
CA TYR A 34 3.01 -5.97 17.22
C TYR A 34 1.71 -6.36 17.92
N LYS A 35 0.69 -5.50 17.87
CA LYS A 35 -0.57 -5.67 18.59
C LYS A 35 -1.64 -6.25 17.67
N ASP A 36 -2.47 -7.16 18.20
CA ASP A 36 -3.67 -7.69 17.56
C ASP A 36 -3.41 -8.29 16.16
N GLN A 37 -2.21 -8.84 15.92
CA GLN A 37 -1.77 -9.29 14.60
C GLN A 37 -2.72 -10.30 13.95
N ASP A 38 -3.33 -11.19 14.74
CA ASP A 38 -4.28 -12.19 14.25
C ASP A 38 -5.55 -11.57 13.64
N ALA A 39 -5.91 -10.34 14.03
CA ALA A 39 -7.05 -9.62 13.48
C ALA A 39 -6.69 -8.80 12.23
N LEU A 40 -5.41 -8.49 12.00
CA LEU A 40 -4.94 -7.62 10.93
C LEU A 40 -4.76 -8.40 9.61
N ILE A 41 -5.82 -8.45 8.80
CA ILE A 41 -5.84 -9.25 7.57
C ILE A 41 -5.98 -8.41 6.29
N ILE A 42 -6.36 -7.14 6.40
CA ILE A 42 -6.63 -6.29 5.22
C ILE A 42 -5.42 -5.40 4.90
N PRO A 43 -4.63 -5.68 3.85
CA PRO A 43 -3.52 -4.82 3.44
C PRO A 43 -4.00 -3.52 2.81
N ARG A 44 -3.58 -2.38 3.36
CA ARG A 44 -3.87 -1.05 2.78
C ARG A 44 -2.61 -0.20 2.71
N VAL A 45 -2.54 0.63 1.68
CA VAL A 45 -1.42 1.54 1.45
C VAL A 45 -1.52 2.76 2.35
N ILE A 46 -0.42 3.11 3.02
CA ILE A 46 -0.36 4.24 3.95
C ILE A 46 0.61 5.33 3.50
N LYS A 47 1.56 4.99 2.62
CA LYS A 47 2.51 5.95 2.06
C LYS A 47 2.98 5.46 0.70
N ILE A 48 3.13 6.41 -0.23
CA ILE A 48 3.73 6.17 -1.53
C ILE A 48 4.82 7.23 -1.73
N SER A 49 5.98 6.83 -2.21
CA SER A 49 7.11 7.72 -2.43
C SER A 49 7.85 7.34 -3.71
N LYS A 50 8.45 8.32 -4.37
CA LYS A 50 9.30 8.05 -5.55
C LYS A 50 10.75 7.94 -5.09
N VAL A 51 11.39 6.83 -5.40
CA VAL A 51 12.80 6.56 -5.06
C VAL A 51 13.54 6.31 -6.38
N GLY A 52 14.25 7.33 -6.85
CA GLY A 52 14.88 7.31 -8.18
C GLY A 52 13.84 7.09 -9.30
N ASN A 53 13.98 5.98 -10.03
CA ASN A 53 13.07 5.58 -11.11
C ASN A 53 11.95 4.61 -10.66
N SER A 54 11.90 4.24 -9.39
CA SER A 54 10.91 3.29 -8.86
C SER A 54 9.95 3.97 -7.88
N ILE A 55 8.77 3.37 -7.73
CA ILE A 55 7.78 3.75 -6.73
C ILE A 55 7.93 2.85 -5.51
N GLU A 56 8.07 3.44 -4.33
CA GLU A 56 7.99 2.75 -3.06
C GLU A 56 6.57 2.86 -2.51
N ILE A 57 5.93 1.71 -2.29
CA ILE A 57 4.61 1.58 -1.69
C ILE A 57 4.80 0.99 -0.29
N ILE A 58 4.37 1.72 0.73
CA ILE A 58 4.37 1.25 2.11
C ILE A 58 2.93 0.91 2.49
N GLN A 59 2.72 -0.34 2.91
CA GLN A 59 1.43 -0.83 3.38
C GLN A 59 1.48 -1.27 4.84
N THR A 60 0.31 -1.37 5.46
CA THR A 60 0.10 -2.07 6.73
C THR A 60 -1.18 -2.88 6.65
N TYR A 61 -1.33 -3.87 7.54
CA TYR A 61 -2.58 -4.58 7.69
C TYR A 61 -3.53 -3.86 8.66
N PHE A 62 -4.81 -3.87 8.32
CA PHE A 62 -5.93 -3.38 9.12
C PHE A 62 -6.83 -4.55 9.51
N ALA A 63 -7.54 -4.38 10.62
CA ALA A 63 -8.55 -5.33 11.03
C ALA A 63 -9.74 -5.31 10.05
N ASP A 64 -10.30 -6.48 9.79
CA ASP A 64 -11.58 -6.57 9.11
C ASP A 64 -12.71 -6.31 10.11
N SER A 65 -13.14 -5.04 10.17
CA SER A 65 -14.18 -4.59 11.11
C SER A 65 -15.60 -5.00 10.69
N LEU A 66 -15.77 -5.69 9.56
CA LEU A 66 -17.08 -6.07 9.00
C LEU A 66 -17.50 -7.52 9.29
N LYS A 67 -16.89 -8.17 10.29
CA LYS A 67 -17.31 -9.50 10.74
C LYS A 67 -18.53 -9.48 11.64
#